data_AF-A0AB38VQE3-F1
#
_entry.id   AF-A0AB38VQE3-F1
#
_cell.length_a   1.000
_cell.length_b   1.000
_cell.length_c   1.000
_cell.angle_alpha   90.00
_cell.angle_beta   90.00
_cell.angle_gamma   90.00
#
_symmetry.space_group_name_H-M   'P 1'
#
loop_
_entity.id
_entity.type
_entity.pdbx_description
1 polymer ?
#
loop_
_entity_poly.entity_id
_entity_poly.type
_entity_poly.pdbx_seq_one_letter_code
_entity_poly.pdbx_strand_id
1 'polypeptide(L)'
;MIRQFLREHLIWYILYIMMFVLFFISFYLYHLPMPYLFNSLGLNVIVLLGISIWQYSRYRKKMLHLKYFNSSQDPSFELQPSDYAYFNIITQLEAREAQKVSETIEQTNHVALMIKMWSHQMKVPLAAISLMAQTNHLDPKEVEQQLLKFRQYRDDFRFEAVSLREVVVEIIKSYKVICLSKSLSIIIEGDNIWKTDKKWLTFALSQVLDNAIKYSNPESKIIISIGEESIRIQDYGIGILEEDIPRLFEDGFTGYNGHEHQKATGMGLYMTKEVLSSLNLSISVDSKINYGTAVSIHK
;
A
#
# COMPACT_ATOMS: atom_id res chain seq x y z
N MET A 1 29.52 13.87 -26.46
CA MET A 1 28.77 14.74 -27.38
C MET A 1 29.27 14.63 -28.83
N ILE A 2 30.41 15.20 -29.22
CA ILE A 2 30.87 15.16 -30.64
C ILE A 2 31.09 13.74 -31.17
N ARG A 3 31.74 12.85 -30.41
CA ARG A 3 31.93 11.44 -30.81
C ARG A 3 30.63 10.66 -30.94
N GLN A 4 29.62 10.98 -30.14
CA GLN A 4 28.29 10.31 -30.20
C GLN A 4 27.50 10.79 -31.41
N PHE A 5 27.51 12.10 -31.67
CA PHE A 5 26.92 12.70 -32.87
C PHE A 5 27.52 12.13 -34.17
N LEU A 6 28.85 12.03 -34.25
CA LEU A 6 29.52 11.44 -35.42
C LEU A 6 29.17 9.96 -35.62
N ARG A 7 28.92 9.22 -34.53
CA ARG A 7 28.52 7.81 -34.60
C ARG A 7 27.08 7.64 -35.07
N GLU A 8 26.18 8.51 -34.62
CA GLU A 8 24.76 8.53 -35.03
C GLU A 8 24.60 8.88 -36.52
N HIS A 9 25.39 9.83 -37.03
CA HIS A 9 25.34 10.26 -38.42
C HIS A 9 26.41 9.61 -39.34
N LEU A 10 27.15 8.61 -38.84
CA LEU A 10 28.25 7.97 -39.58
C LEU A 10 27.83 7.44 -40.94
N ILE A 11 26.64 6.82 -41.00
CA ILE A 11 26.08 6.24 -42.23
C ILE A 11 25.89 7.30 -43.30
N TRP A 12 25.43 8.50 -42.94
CA TRP A 12 25.25 9.61 -43.88
C TRP A 12 26.58 10.07 -44.48
N TYR A 13 27.63 10.17 -43.66
CA TYR A 13 28.96 10.54 -44.16
C TYR A 13 29.58 9.45 -45.04
N ILE A 14 29.37 8.16 -44.72
CA ILE A 14 29.82 7.04 -45.56
C ILE A 14 29.10 7.06 -46.91
N LEU A 15 27.78 7.25 -46.93
CA LEU A 15 27.00 7.36 -48.16
C LEU A 15 27.48 8.53 -49.04
N TYR A 16 27.80 9.67 -48.41
CA TYR A 16 28.34 10.83 -49.12
C TYR A 16 29.72 10.54 -49.75
N ILE A 17 30.62 9.88 -49.01
CA ILE A 17 31.93 9.45 -49.54
C ILE A 17 31.74 8.46 -50.69
N MET A 18 30.82 7.51 -50.56
CA MET A 18 30.53 6.53 -51.61
C MET A 18 30.00 7.22 -52.89
N MET A 19 29.08 8.18 -52.75
CA MET A 19 28.62 9.01 -53.87
C MET A 19 29.77 9.75 -54.54
N PHE A 20 30.68 10.34 -53.75
CA PHE A 20 31.85 11.03 -54.28
C PHE A 20 32.76 10.10 -55.09
N VAL A 21 33.03 8.89 -54.59
CA VAL A 21 33.83 7.89 -55.31
C VAL A 21 33.17 7.49 -56.63
N LEU A 22 31.84 7.30 -56.66
CA LEU A 22 31.10 7.01 -57.88
C LEU A 22 31.22 8.15 -58.91
N PHE A 23 31.07 9.40 -58.48
CA PHE A 23 31.25 10.56 -59.35
C PHE A 23 32.69 10.67 -59.87
N PHE A 24 33.68 10.40 -59.02
CA PHE A 24 35.09 10.40 -59.42
C PHE A 24 35.37 9.35 -60.50
N ILE A 25 34.87 8.12 -60.32
CA ILE A 25 35.01 7.04 -61.31
C ILE A 25 34.35 7.44 -62.65
N SER A 26 33.15 8.03 -62.60
CA SER A 26 32.47 8.52 -63.80
C SER A 26 33.30 9.59 -64.53
N PHE A 27 33.80 10.61 -63.83
CA PHE A 27 34.62 11.66 -64.44
C PHE A 27 35.93 11.12 -65.03
N TYR A 28 36.54 10.14 -64.36
CA TYR A 28 37.74 9.48 -64.85
C TYR A 28 37.49 8.68 -66.13
N LEU A 29 36.40 7.90 -66.17
CA LEU A 29 36.05 7.02 -67.30
C LEU A 29 35.67 7.81 -68.56
N TYR A 30 35.01 8.96 -68.41
CA TYR A 30 34.60 9.82 -69.54
C TYR A 30 35.64 10.87 -69.93
N HIS A 31 36.83 10.88 -69.33
CA HIS A 31 37.89 11.88 -69.56
C HIS A 31 37.40 13.34 -69.45
N LEU A 32 36.50 13.59 -68.50
CA LEU A 32 35.98 14.93 -68.26
C LEU A 32 37.03 15.82 -67.56
N PRO A 33 37.02 17.14 -67.83
CA PRO A 33 37.90 18.08 -67.15
C PRO A 33 37.72 18.06 -65.62
N MET A 34 38.74 17.58 -64.92
CA MET A 34 38.76 17.44 -63.45
C MET A 34 38.50 18.74 -62.66
N PRO A 35 38.84 19.96 -63.14
CA PRO A 35 38.53 21.19 -62.40
C PRO A 35 37.03 21.36 -62.05
N TYR A 36 36.12 20.88 -62.89
CA TYR A 36 34.68 20.98 -62.60
C TYR A 36 34.23 20.06 -61.47
N LEU A 37 34.85 18.87 -61.33
CA LEU A 37 34.60 17.96 -60.22
C LEU A 37 35.01 18.62 -58.89
N PHE A 38 36.22 19.21 -58.83
CA PHE A 38 36.72 19.85 -57.62
C PHE A 38 35.90 21.09 -57.23
N ASN A 39 35.46 21.90 -58.19
CA ASN A 39 34.59 23.04 -57.92
C ASN A 39 33.22 22.61 -57.36
N SER A 40 32.62 21.56 -57.95
CA SER A 40 31.37 20.99 -57.45
C SER A 40 31.53 20.39 -56.05
N LEU A 41 32.64 19.69 -55.79
CA LEU A 41 32.98 19.14 -54.47
C LEU A 41 33.08 20.25 -53.43
N GLY A 42 33.79 21.33 -53.73
CA GLY A 42 33.93 22.47 -52.82
C GLY A 42 32.58 23.05 -52.39
N LEU A 43 31.65 23.25 -53.35
CA LEU A 43 30.31 23.73 -53.07
C LEU A 43 29.50 22.73 -52.21
N ASN A 44 29.54 21.44 -52.54
CA ASN A 44 28.82 20.42 -51.78
C ASN A 44 29.37 20.26 -50.35
N VAL A 45 30.68 20.39 -50.14
CA VAL A 45 31.30 20.36 -48.80
C VAL A 45 30.84 21.55 -47.96
N ILE A 46 30.69 22.74 -48.54
CA ILE A 46 30.18 23.91 -47.82
C ILE A 46 28.73 23.68 -47.36
N VAL A 47 27.88 23.12 -48.23
CA VAL A 47 26.49 22.78 -47.88
C VAL A 47 26.44 21.70 -46.80
N LEU A 48 27.25 20.65 -46.93
CA LEU A 48 27.35 19.57 -45.95
C LEU A 48 27.79 20.11 -44.58
N LEU A 49 28.81 20.97 -44.53
CA LEU A 49 29.27 21.60 -43.30
C LEU A 49 28.16 22.46 -42.65
N GLY A 50 27.42 23.23 -43.44
CA GLY A 50 26.28 24.02 -42.94
C GLY A 50 25.20 23.15 -42.29
N ILE A 51 24.81 22.06 -42.97
CA ILE A 51 23.83 21.09 -42.46
C ILE A 51 24.36 20.38 -41.21
N SER A 52 25.61 19.96 -41.20
CA SER A 52 26.24 19.29 -40.06
C SER A 52 26.34 20.20 -38.84
N ILE A 53 26.66 21.49 -39.03
CA ILE A 53 26.68 22.49 -37.94
C ILE A 53 25.28 22.69 -37.38
N TRP A 54 24.26 22.81 -38.25
CA TRP A 54 22.87 22.95 -37.82
C TRP A 54 22.40 21.72 -37.02
N GLN A 55 22.63 20.50 -37.55
CA GLN A 55 22.29 19.25 -36.85
C GLN A 55 23.04 19.10 -35.52
N TYR A 56 24.34 19.43 -35.50
CA TYR A 56 25.13 19.38 -34.27
C TYR A 56 24.61 20.37 -33.22
N SER A 57 24.19 21.57 -33.64
CA SER A 57 23.62 22.56 -32.72
C SER A 57 22.31 22.06 -32.10
N ARG A 58 21.43 21.40 -32.88
CA ARG A 58 20.19 20.78 -32.40
C ARG A 58 20.48 19.60 -31.47
N TYR A 59 21.42 18.73 -31.84
CA TYR A 59 21.85 17.60 -31.02
C TYR A 59 22.44 18.05 -29.68
N ARG A 60 23.27 19.09 -29.69
CA ARG A 60 23.88 19.64 -28.47
C ARG A 60 22.82 20.23 -27.53
N LYS A 61 21.85 21.00 -28.06
CA LYS A 61 20.72 21.51 -27.26
C LYS A 61 19.92 20.37 -26.63
N LYS A 62 19.59 19.32 -27.40
CA LYS A 62 18.90 18.10 -26.93
C LYS A 62 19.68 17.42 -25.80
N MET A 63 20.97 17.13 -26.00
CA MET A 63 21.81 16.48 -25.00
C MET A 63 22.03 17.29 -23.73
N LEU A 64 22.18 18.62 -23.84
CA LEU A 64 22.31 19.48 -22.66
C LEU A 64 21.00 19.47 -21.86
N HIS A 65 19.85 19.61 -22.52
CA HIS A 65 18.57 19.54 -21.81
C HIS A 65 18.34 18.18 -21.15
N LEU A 66 18.62 17.06 -21.83
CA LEU A 66 18.52 15.72 -21.22
C LEU A 66 19.43 15.54 -19.99
N LYS A 67 20.60 16.19 -19.96
CA LYS A 67 21.53 16.12 -18.83
C LYS A 67 21.07 16.96 -17.62
N TYR A 68 20.29 18.00 -17.87
CA TYR A 68 19.79 18.92 -16.84
C TYR A 68 18.28 18.79 -16.59
N PHE A 69 17.61 17.80 -17.20
CA PHE A 69 16.18 17.54 -17.01
C PHE A 69 15.96 16.90 -15.64
N ASN A 70 15.95 17.74 -14.61
CA ASN A 70 15.38 17.41 -13.32
C ASN A 70 13.97 17.98 -13.28
N SER A 71 12.98 17.08 -13.23
CA SER A 71 11.68 17.29 -12.60
C SER A 71 10.83 18.50 -13.04
N SER A 72 10.97 18.99 -14.28
CA SER A 72 10.13 20.10 -14.79
C SER A 72 9.36 19.66 -16.03
N GLN A 73 8.06 19.42 -15.85
CA GLN A 73 7.07 19.11 -16.90
C GLN A 73 6.83 20.33 -17.81
N ASP A 74 7.78 20.67 -18.67
CA ASP A 74 7.59 21.76 -19.64
C ASP A 74 7.62 21.20 -21.08
N PRO A 75 6.46 21.10 -21.77
CA PRO A 75 6.33 20.40 -23.05
C PRO A 75 6.62 21.32 -24.24
N SER A 76 7.69 22.12 -24.17
CA SER A 76 8.12 22.99 -25.29
C SER A 76 9.27 22.37 -26.07
N PHE A 77 9.11 21.12 -26.51
CA PHE A 77 10.13 20.43 -27.30
C PHE A 77 9.56 19.93 -28.64
N GLU A 78 10.20 20.30 -29.75
CA GLU A 78 10.03 19.67 -31.07
C GLU A 78 10.75 18.30 -31.12
N LEU A 79 10.16 17.28 -30.46
CA LEU A 79 10.74 15.93 -30.37
C LEU A 79 10.49 15.26 -31.70
N GLN A 80 11.43 14.47 -32.19
CA GLN A 80 11.08 13.55 -33.26
C GLN A 80 10.02 12.56 -32.72
N PRO A 81 9.09 12.07 -33.56
CA PRO A 81 8.07 11.12 -33.13
C PRO A 81 8.63 9.88 -32.42
N SER A 82 9.82 9.42 -32.81
CA SER A 82 10.53 8.32 -32.16
C SER A 82 10.96 8.66 -30.73
N ASP A 83 11.41 9.88 -30.48
CA ASP A 83 11.83 10.31 -29.15
C ASP A 83 10.64 10.42 -28.19
N TYR A 84 9.46 10.83 -28.70
CA TYR A 84 8.21 10.83 -27.92
C TYR A 84 7.80 9.41 -27.52
N ALA A 85 7.95 8.44 -28.43
CA ALA A 85 7.70 7.04 -28.11
C ALA A 85 8.65 6.51 -27.01
N TYR A 86 9.94 6.83 -27.09
CA TYR A 86 10.89 6.48 -26.02
C TYR A 86 10.54 7.16 -24.69
N PHE A 87 10.18 8.44 -24.71
CA PHE A 87 9.78 9.18 -23.51
C PHE A 87 8.54 8.57 -22.84
N ASN A 88 7.52 8.21 -23.62
CA ASN A 88 6.33 7.54 -23.10
C ASN A 88 6.65 6.18 -22.47
N ILE A 89 7.58 5.41 -23.06
CA ILE A 89 8.01 4.14 -22.47
C ILE A 89 8.76 4.38 -21.15
N ILE A 90 9.68 5.36 -21.10
CA ILE A 90 10.45 5.67 -19.90
C ILE A 90 9.52 6.11 -18.77
N THR A 91 8.60 7.03 -19.04
CA THR A 91 7.61 7.50 -18.04
C THR A 91 6.70 6.36 -17.56
N GLN A 92 6.30 5.44 -18.44
CA GLN A 92 5.57 4.24 -18.03
C GLN A 92 6.41 3.29 -17.17
N LEU A 93 7.71 3.14 -17.45
CA LEU A 93 8.62 2.32 -16.64
C LEU A 93 8.83 2.93 -15.26
N GLU A 94 9.07 4.24 -15.17
CA GLU A 94 9.20 4.97 -13.91
C GLU A 94 7.92 4.84 -13.06
N ALA A 95 6.74 5.00 -13.67
CA ALA A 95 5.46 4.82 -12.97
C ALA A 95 5.29 3.38 -12.44
N ARG A 96 5.65 2.37 -13.24
CA ARG A 96 5.61 0.95 -12.82
C ARG A 96 6.59 0.66 -11.70
N GLU A 97 7.79 1.24 -11.75
CA GLU A 97 8.81 1.06 -10.71
C GLU A 97 8.36 1.71 -9.40
N ALA A 98 7.82 2.93 -9.45
CA ALA A 98 7.25 3.60 -8.29
C ALA A 98 6.11 2.77 -7.65
N GLN A 99 5.24 2.19 -8.48
CA GLN A 99 4.17 1.30 -8.00
C GLN A 99 4.72 0.07 -7.28
N LYS A 100 5.69 -0.64 -7.88
CA LYS A 100 6.32 -1.82 -7.25
C LYS A 100 6.99 -1.50 -5.92
N VAL A 101 7.65 -0.34 -5.83
CA VAL A 101 8.27 0.11 -4.58
C VAL A 101 7.19 0.34 -3.52
N SER A 102 6.07 0.99 -3.86
CA SER A 102 4.94 1.19 -2.95
C SER A 102 4.35 -0.14 -2.45
N GLU A 103 4.09 -1.09 -3.35
CA GLU A 103 3.59 -2.42 -2.99
C GLU A 103 4.54 -3.17 -2.06
N THR A 104 5.85 -3.08 -2.30
CA THR A 104 6.87 -3.71 -1.45
C THR A 104 6.86 -3.08 -0.05
N ILE A 105 6.77 -1.75 0.04
CA ILE A 105 6.69 -1.03 1.32
C ILE A 105 5.45 -1.47 2.11
N GLU A 106 4.28 -1.55 1.47
CA GLU A 106 3.06 -2.04 2.11
C GLU A 106 3.21 -3.47 2.65
N GLN A 107 3.76 -4.39 1.84
CA GLN A 107 4.02 -5.77 2.28
C GLN A 107 4.98 -5.83 3.47
N THR A 108 6.06 -5.04 3.46
CA THR A 108 7.00 -5.01 4.59
C THR A 108 6.37 -4.45 5.85
N ASN A 109 5.53 -3.42 5.73
CA ASN A 109 4.79 -2.86 6.86
C ASN A 109 3.79 -3.88 7.42
N HIS A 110 3.08 -4.62 6.56
CA HIS A 110 2.17 -5.69 6.98
C HIS A 110 2.90 -6.79 7.75
N VAL A 111 4.07 -7.25 7.28
CA VAL A 111 4.87 -8.25 8.00
C VAL A 111 5.38 -7.70 9.34
N ALA A 112 5.88 -6.46 9.36
CA ALA A 112 6.34 -5.82 10.60
C ALA A 112 5.20 -5.70 11.62
N LEU A 113 4.00 -5.39 11.17
CA LEU A 113 2.79 -5.35 11.98
C LEU A 113 2.41 -6.73 12.53
N MET A 114 2.41 -7.78 11.71
CA MET A 114 2.15 -9.14 12.17
C MET A 114 3.12 -9.55 13.28
N ILE A 115 4.41 -9.24 13.10
CA ILE A 115 5.44 -9.49 14.13
C ILE A 115 5.13 -8.70 15.40
N LYS A 116 4.76 -7.42 15.30
CA LYS A 116 4.41 -6.55 16.43
C LYS A 116 3.20 -7.09 17.20
N MET A 117 2.14 -7.50 16.48
CA MET A 117 0.94 -8.12 17.05
C MET A 117 1.28 -9.44 17.75
N TRP A 118 1.99 -10.36 17.07
CA TRP A 118 2.40 -11.63 17.67
C TRP A 118 3.24 -11.40 18.92
N SER A 119 4.22 -10.50 18.85
CA SER A 119 5.08 -10.17 19.99
C SER A 119 4.27 -9.65 21.18
N HIS A 120 3.25 -8.81 20.94
CA HIS A 120 2.34 -8.35 21.98
C HIS A 120 1.49 -9.50 22.55
N GLN A 121 0.90 -10.33 21.69
CA GLN A 121 0.02 -11.44 22.08
C GLN A 121 0.77 -12.58 22.79
N MET A 122 2.06 -12.78 22.51
CA MET A 122 2.90 -13.77 23.18
C MET A 122 3.27 -13.38 24.63
N LYS A 123 3.27 -12.09 24.98
CA LYS A 123 3.67 -11.61 26.33
C LYS A 123 2.79 -12.16 27.44
N VAL A 124 1.47 -12.17 27.23
CA VAL A 124 0.48 -12.58 28.24
C VAL A 124 0.61 -14.07 28.60
N PRO A 125 0.59 -15.03 27.64
CA PRO A 125 0.75 -16.45 27.97
C PRO A 125 2.16 -16.76 28.51
N LEU A 126 3.22 -16.09 28.03
CA LEU A 126 4.58 -16.24 28.59
C LEU A 126 4.66 -15.77 30.04
N ALA A 127 4.06 -14.63 30.37
CA ALA A 127 4.02 -14.12 31.74
C ALA A 127 3.24 -15.08 32.66
N ALA A 128 2.12 -15.63 32.19
CA ALA A 128 1.35 -16.62 32.93
C ALA A 128 2.16 -17.90 33.21
N ILE A 129 2.80 -18.48 32.18
CA ILE A 129 3.66 -19.66 32.34
C ILE A 129 4.86 -19.34 33.25
N SER A 130 5.47 -18.17 33.11
CA SER A 130 6.59 -17.72 33.93
C SER A 130 6.19 -17.59 35.41
N LEU A 131 5.01 -17.02 35.68
CA LEU A 131 4.46 -16.92 37.04
C LEU A 131 4.15 -18.30 37.62
N MET A 132 3.51 -19.19 36.87
CA MET A 132 3.24 -20.59 37.29
C MET A 132 4.54 -21.32 37.66
N ALA A 133 5.58 -21.14 36.85
CA ALA A 133 6.90 -21.70 37.11
C ALA A 133 7.55 -21.10 38.36
N GLN A 134 7.44 -19.77 38.57
CA GLN A 134 7.97 -19.08 39.76
C GLN A 134 7.24 -19.48 41.04
N THR A 135 5.93 -19.73 40.98
CA THR A 135 5.12 -20.17 42.13
C THR A 135 5.19 -21.69 42.38
N ASN A 136 6.01 -22.43 41.62
CA ASN A 136 6.09 -23.89 41.66
C ASN A 136 4.72 -24.59 41.50
N HIS A 137 3.78 -23.94 40.82
CA HIS A 137 2.42 -24.44 40.58
C HIS A 137 2.19 -24.51 39.07
N LEU A 138 2.68 -25.58 38.46
CA LEU A 138 2.50 -25.89 37.05
C LEU A 138 1.35 -26.87 36.91
N ASP A 139 0.13 -26.38 36.72
CA ASP A 139 -1.00 -27.22 36.31
C ASP A 139 -0.84 -27.58 34.83
N PRO A 140 -0.68 -28.87 34.47
CA PRO A 140 -0.55 -29.30 33.08
C PRO A 140 -1.67 -28.81 32.17
N LYS A 141 -2.90 -28.69 32.69
CA LYS A 141 -4.05 -28.24 31.91
C LYS A 141 -3.98 -26.75 31.57
N GLU A 142 -3.54 -25.92 32.50
CA GLU A 142 -3.38 -24.48 32.25
C GLU A 142 -2.22 -24.20 31.29
N VAL A 143 -1.12 -24.95 31.41
CA VAL A 143 0.00 -24.87 30.48
C VAL A 143 -0.43 -25.29 29.07
N GLU A 144 -1.19 -26.37 28.94
CA GLU A 144 -1.72 -26.83 27.65
C GLU A 144 -2.66 -25.79 27.02
N GLN A 145 -3.51 -25.11 27.81
CA GLN A 145 -4.33 -24.01 27.33
C GLN A 145 -3.50 -22.82 26.83
N GLN A 146 -2.41 -22.45 27.52
CA GLN A 146 -1.53 -21.38 27.04
C GLN A 146 -0.76 -21.79 25.77
N LEU A 147 -0.32 -23.05 25.67
CA LEU A 147 0.31 -23.61 24.48
C LEU A 147 -0.64 -23.69 23.28
N LEU A 148 -1.93 -23.96 23.50
CA LEU A 148 -2.94 -23.94 22.45
C LEU A 148 -3.09 -22.54 21.85
N LYS A 149 -3.11 -21.50 22.70
CA LYS A 149 -3.10 -20.10 22.25
C LYS A 149 -1.89 -19.82 21.36
N PHE A 150 -0.70 -20.30 21.74
CA PHE A 150 0.50 -20.17 20.89
C PHE A 150 0.36 -20.80 19.50
N ARG A 151 -0.20 -22.01 19.42
CA ARG A 151 -0.36 -22.72 18.14
C ARG A 151 -1.37 -22.06 17.23
N GLN A 152 -2.46 -21.54 17.79
CA GLN A 152 -3.51 -20.88 17.02
C GLN A 152 -3.00 -19.68 16.21
N TYR A 153 -1.91 -19.00 16.62
CA TYR A 153 -1.41 -17.83 15.90
C TYR A 153 -0.66 -18.14 14.59
N ARG A 154 -0.37 -19.41 14.28
CA ARG A 154 0.51 -19.80 13.16
C ARG A 154 -0.15 -20.10 11.81
N ASP A 155 -1.48 -20.32 11.76
CA ASP A 155 -2.14 -20.90 10.57
C ASP A 155 -2.67 -19.87 9.54
N ASP A 156 -2.60 -20.26 8.26
CA ASP A 156 -3.17 -19.59 7.08
C ASP A 156 -4.69 -19.35 7.20
N PHE A 157 -5.24 -18.36 6.48
CA PHE A 157 -6.67 -18.07 6.45
C PHE A 157 -7.49 -19.29 6.00
N ARG A 158 -8.46 -19.72 6.82
CA ARG A 158 -9.38 -20.83 6.55
C ARG A 158 -10.80 -20.31 6.40
N PHE A 159 -11.21 -20.11 5.16
CA PHE A 159 -12.58 -19.67 4.84
C PHE A 159 -13.57 -20.83 4.97
N GLU A 160 -14.49 -20.71 5.93
CA GLU A 160 -15.57 -21.67 6.18
C GLU A 160 -16.91 -20.93 6.33
N ALA A 161 -18.03 -21.68 6.37
CA ALA A 161 -19.34 -21.11 6.66
C ALA A 161 -19.46 -20.87 8.17
N VAL A 162 -19.52 -19.61 8.59
CA VAL A 162 -19.51 -19.20 9.99
C VAL A 162 -20.83 -18.55 10.36
N SER A 163 -21.53 -19.09 11.37
CA SER A 163 -22.69 -18.42 11.98
C SER A 163 -22.22 -17.22 12.79
N LEU A 164 -22.70 -16.03 12.41
CA LEU A 164 -22.34 -14.78 13.07
C LEU A 164 -22.90 -14.72 14.49
N ARG A 165 -24.12 -15.22 14.70
CA ARG A 165 -24.74 -15.28 16.03
C ARG A 165 -23.95 -16.16 16.98
N GLU A 166 -23.48 -17.32 16.53
CA GLU A 166 -22.65 -18.21 17.36
C GLU A 166 -21.35 -17.54 17.79
N VAL A 167 -20.65 -16.90 16.85
CA VAL A 167 -19.40 -16.17 17.14
C VAL A 167 -19.64 -15.04 18.14
N VAL A 168 -20.67 -14.23 17.94
CA VAL A 168 -21.02 -13.13 18.85
C VAL A 168 -21.35 -13.66 20.26
N VAL A 169 -22.13 -14.73 20.37
CA VAL A 169 -22.47 -15.36 21.65
C VAL A 169 -21.22 -15.92 22.34
N GLU A 170 -20.31 -16.54 21.59
CA GLU A 170 -19.03 -17.04 22.10
C GLU A 170 -18.19 -15.91 22.69
N ILE A 171 -18.07 -14.79 21.97
CA ILE A 171 -17.35 -13.60 22.44
C ILE A 171 -18.01 -13.03 23.70
N ILE A 172 -19.32 -12.81 23.72
CA ILE A 172 -20.04 -12.24 24.87
C ILE A 172 -19.82 -13.06 26.15
N LYS A 173 -19.78 -14.39 26.04
CA LYS A 173 -19.51 -15.27 27.20
C LYS A 173 -18.17 -14.95 27.84
N SER A 174 -17.16 -14.60 27.06
CA SER A 174 -15.82 -14.25 27.56
C SER A 174 -15.80 -12.92 28.34
N TYR A 175 -16.70 -11.98 27.99
CA TYR A 175 -16.83 -10.68 28.65
C TYR A 175 -17.89 -10.61 29.76
N LYS A 176 -18.57 -11.72 30.07
CA LYS A 176 -19.71 -11.76 31.02
C LYS A 176 -19.41 -11.08 32.37
N VAL A 177 -18.22 -11.29 32.93
CA VAL A 177 -17.83 -10.72 34.23
C VAL A 177 -17.78 -9.19 34.19
N ILE A 178 -17.20 -8.63 33.12
CA ILE A 178 -17.04 -7.17 32.95
C ILE A 178 -18.40 -6.52 32.64
N CYS A 179 -19.24 -7.19 31.84
CA CYS A 179 -20.59 -6.70 31.56
C CYS A 179 -21.43 -6.64 32.84
N LEU A 180 -21.34 -7.66 33.71
CA LEU A 180 -22.02 -7.68 34.99
C LEU A 180 -21.51 -6.59 35.94
N SER A 181 -20.20 -6.34 35.99
CA SER A 181 -19.66 -5.31 36.88
C SER A 181 -20.08 -3.88 36.48
N LYS A 182 -20.42 -3.65 35.21
CA LYS A 182 -20.96 -2.38 34.70
C LYS A 182 -22.50 -2.37 34.56
N SER A 183 -23.19 -3.44 34.94
CA SER A 183 -24.64 -3.61 34.73
C SER A 183 -25.08 -3.41 33.26
N LEU A 184 -24.26 -3.87 32.30
CA LEU A 184 -24.56 -3.74 30.87
C LEU A 184 -25.53 -4.82 30.41
N SER A 185 -26.55 -4.41 29.65
CA SER A 185 -27.45 -5.34 28.94
C SER A 185 -27.02 -5.51 27.48
N ILE A 186 -26.93 -6.75 27.00
CA ILE A 186 -26.55 -7.03 25.61
C ILE A 186 -27.75 -7.60 24.86
N ILE A 187 -28.10 -6.99 23.74
CA ILE A 187 -29.23 -7.37 22.89
C ILE A 187 -28.67 -7.83 21.54
N ILE A 188 -29.03 -9.03 21.10
CA ILE A 188 -28.60 -9.59 19.81
C ILE A 188 -29.83 -9.77 18.92
N GLU A 189 -29.85 -9.03 17.82
CA GLU A 189 -30.94 -9.02 16.85
C GLU A 189 -30.46 -9.62 15.52
N GLY A 190 -31.27 -10.49 14.93
CA GLY A 190 -30.94 -11.17 13.67
C GLY A 190 -30.00 -12.37 13.82
N ASP A 191 -29.74 -13.01 12.69
CA ASP A 191 -28.83 -14.13 12.51
C ASP A 191 -28.47 -14.26 11.03
N ASN A 192 -27.23 -14.64 10.73
CA ASN A 192 -26.77 -14.84 9.37
C ASN A 192 -25.47 -15.68 9.34
N ILE A 193 -25.13 -16.21 8.17
CA ILE A 193 -23.94 -17.04 7.93
C ILE A 193 -23.07 -16.37 6.87
N TRP A 194 -21.81 -16.12 7.20
CA TRP A 194 -20.82 -15.59 6.25
C TRP A 194 -19.76 -16.64 5.92
N LYS A 195 -19.28 -16.61 4.67
CA LYS A 195 -18.12 -17.41 4.25
C LYS A 195 -16.84 -16.63 4.56
N THR A 196 -16.23 -16.91 5.69
CA THR A 196 -15.09 -16.15 6.23
C THR A 196 -14.21 -17.03 7.12
N ASP A 197 -13.11 -16.48 7.61
CA ASP A 197 -12.29 -17.14 8.61
C ASP A 197 -12.85 -16.87 10.01
N LYS A 198 -13.31 -17.94 10.68
CA LYS A 198 -13.92 -17.83 12.01
C LYS A 198 -12.99 -17.16 13.01
N LYS A 199 -11.70 -17.49 13.03
CA LYS A 199 -10.73 -17.00 14.01
C LYS A 199 -10.48 -15.50 13.83
N TRP A 200 -10.23 -15.08 12.60
CA TRP A 200 -9.95 -13.67 12.30
C TRP A 200 -11.19 -12.79 12.43
N LEU A 201 -12.37 -13.27 12.04
CA LEU A 201 -13.63 -12.58 12.32
C LEU A 201 -13.89 -12.47 13.84
N THR A 202 -13.65 -13.54 14.60
CA THR A 202 -13.78 -13.52 16.07
C THR A 202 -12.85 -12.48 16.68
N PHE A 203 -11.60 -12.38 16.19
CA PHE A 203 -10.66 -11.36 16.63
C PHE A 203 -11.20 -9.95 16.36
N ALA A 204 -11.61 -9.65 15.12
CA ALA A 204 -12.14 -8.34 14.74
C ALA A 204 -13.35 -7.94 15.60
N LEU A 205 -14.34 -8.84 15.72
CA LEU A 205 -15.54 -8.60 16.53
C LEU A 205 -15.21 -8.42 18.01
N SER A 206 -14.24 -9.17 18.55
CA SER A 206 -13.82 -9.04 19.94
C SER A 206 -13.23 -7.67 20.24
N GLN A 207 -12.44 -7.10 19.34
CA GLN A 207 -11.87 -5.76 19.51
C GLN A 207 -12.95 -4.67 19.49
N VAL A 208 -13.90 -4.77 18.57
CA VAL A 208 -15.02 -3.83 18.49
C VAL A 208 -15.89 -3.93 19.74
N LEU A 209 -16.22 -5.14 20.19
CA LEU A 209 -17.04 -5.36 21.38
C LEU A 209 -16.32 -4.92 22.67
N ASP A 210 -15.01 -5.17 22.77
CA ASP A 210 -14.20 -4.73 23.91
C ASP A 210 -14.20 -3.20 24.04
N ASN A 211 -14.07 -2.48 22.91
CA ASN A 211 -14.22 -1.03 22.88
C ASN A 211 -15.63 -0.61 23.30
N ALA A 212 -16.67 -1.23 22.75
CA ALA A 212 -18.06 -0.94 23.13
C ALA A 212 -18.28 -1.11 24.64
N ILE A 213 -17.80 -2.19 25.25
CA ILE A 213 -17.92 -2.46 26.70
C ILE A 213 -17.10 -1.48 27.53
N LYS A 214 -15.87 -1.17 27.11
CA LYS A 214 -14.97 -0.25 27.83
C LYS A 214 -15.51 1.17 27.88
N TYR A 215 -16.05 1.65 26.77
CA TYR A 215 -16.50 3.04 26.65
C TYR A 215 -18.00 3.24 26.90
N SER A 216 -18.78 2.16 27.02
CA SER A 216 -20.17 2.21 27.49
C SER A 216 -20.28 2.78 28.91
N ASN A 217 -21.31 3.61 29.10
CA ASN A 217 -21.73 4.09 30.42
C ASN A 217 -22.26 2.93 31.27
N PRO A 218 -22.11 2.96 32.61
CA PRO A 218 -22.76 1.99 33.49
C PRO A 218 -24.28 1.96 33.26
N GLU A 219 -24.90 0.79 33.49
CA GLU A 219 -26.36 0.58 33.36
C GLU A 219 -26.93 0.83 31.95
N SER A 220 -26.07 0.86 30.93
CA SER A 220 -26.48 1.02 29.54
C SER A 220 -26.70 -0.32 28.83
N LYS A 221 -27.04 -0.25 27.54
CA LYS A 221 -27.22 -1.41 26.67
C LYS A 221 -26.21 -1.41 25.55
N ILE A 222 -25.87 -2.58 25.02
CA ILE A 222 -25.13 -2.76 23.78
C ILE A 222 -26.04 -3.54 22.83
N ILE A 223 -26.28 -2.99 21.64
CA ILE A 223 -27.15 -3.59 20.63
C ILE A 223 -26.26 -4.15 19.51
N ILE A 224 -26.43 -5.42 19.21
CA ILE A 224 -25.73 -6.11 18.13
C ILE A 224 -26.77 -6.54 17.09
N SER A 225 -26.78 -5.86 15.95
CA SER A 225 -27.70 -6.14 14.83
C SER A 225 -26.96 -6.89 13.73
N ILE A 226 -27.41 -8.10 13.43
CA ILE A 226 -26.84 -8.99 12.41
C ILE A 226 -27.78 -9.00 11.20
N GLY A 227 -27.34 -8.41 10.09
CA GLY A 227 -28.04 -8.38 8.81
C GLY A 227 -27.41 -9.28 7.75
N GLU A 228 -27.93 -9.21 6.52
CA GLU A 228 -27.40 -9.97 5.38
C GLU A 228 -25.99 -9.52 5.00
N GLU A 229 -25.79 -8.21 4.87
CA GLU A 229 -24.57 -7.59 4.36
C GLU A 229 -23.75 -6.87 5.45
N SER A 230 -24.24 -6.80 6.69
CA SER A 230 -23.52 -6.12 7.77
C SER A 230 -23.81 -6.63 9.18
N ILE A 231 -22.83 -6.42 10.07
CA ILE A 231 -22.96 -6.58 11.52
C ILE A 231 -22.71 -5.22 12.16
N ARG A 232 -23.68 -4.72 12.92
CA ARG A 232 -23.59 -3.44 13.62
C ARG A 232 -23.53 -3.67 15.12
N ILE A 233 -22.54 -3.08 15.79
CA ILE A 233 -22.39 -3.06 17.25
C ILE A 233 -22.55 -1.62 17.71
N GLN A 234 -23.58 -1.36 18.50
CA GLN A 234 -23.89 -0.03 19.02
C GLN A 234 -23.81 -0.01 20.55
N ASP A 235 -23.01 0.93 21.06
CA ASP A 235 -22.95 1.30 22.46
C ASP A 235 -23.61 2.66 22.73
N TYR A 236 -23.89 2.92 24.01
CA TYR A 236 -24.38 4.20 24.53
C TYR A 236 -23.38 4.79 25.52
N GLY A 237 -22.13 4.88 25.08
CA GLY A 237 -20.99 5.38 25.84
C GLY A 237 -20.73 6.89 25.70
N ILE A 238 -19.49 7.26 26.02
CA ILE A 238 -18.98 8.64 25.93
C ILE A 238 -18.94 9.20 24.50
N GLY A 239 -18.96 8.33 23.49
CA GLY A 239 -18.78 8.71 22.09
C GLY A 239 -17.35 9.14 21.73
N ILE A 240 -17.15 9.52 20.47
CA ILE A 240 -15.85 9.88 19.88
C ILE A 240 -15.96 11.29 19.31
N LEU A 241 -14.89 12.08 19.44
CA LEU A 241 -14.77 13.40 18.81
C LEU A 241 -14.80 13.24 17.28
N GLU A 242 -15.55 14.10 16.59
CA GLU A 242 -15.68 14.04 15.12
C GLU A 242 -14.31 14.15 14.41
N GLU A 243 -13.40 14.94 14.98
CA GLU A 243 -12.03 15.12 14.52
C GLU A 243 -11.17 13.85 14.66
N ASP A 244 -11.48 12.98 15.62
CA ASP A 244 -10.76 11.74 15.88
C ASP A 244 -11.26 10.59 14.99
N ILE A 245 -12.50 10.65 14.47
CA ILE A 245 -13.12 9.58 13.67
C ILE A 245 -12.25 9.16 12.46
N PRO A 246 -11.71 10.08 11.62
CA PRO A 246 -10.88 9.70 10.48
C PRO A 246 -9.59 8.97 10.89
N ARG A 247 -9.13 9.18 12.12
CA ARG A 247 -7.84 8.74 12.63
C ARG A 247 -7.92 7.48 13.50
N LEU A 248 -9.13 7.01 13.83
CA LEU A 248 -9.38 5.83 14.68
C LEU A 248 -8.66 4.56 14.22
N PHE A 249 -8.34 4.48 12.93
CA PHE A 249 -7.68 3.33 12.31
C PHE A 249 -6.23 3.61 11.92
N GLU A 250 -5.57 4.64 12.47
CA GLU A 250 -4.13 4.89 12.31
C GLU A 250 -3.31 4.07 13.32
N ASP A 251 -2.08 3.65 12.95
CA ASP A 251 -1.21 2.86 13.86
C ASP A 251 -0.88 3.67 15.12
N GLY A 252 -1.19 3.08 16.27
CA GLY A 252 -0.88 3.66 17.57
C GLY A 252 -1.75 4.86 17.95
N PHE A 253 -2.85 5.13 17.23
CA PHE A 253 -3.75 6.20 17.60
C PHE A 253 -4.52 5.86 18.88
N THR A 254 -4.39 6.74 19.87
CA THR A 254 -5.21 6.75 21.08
C THR A 254 -5.87 8.11 21.14
N GLY A 255 -7.20 8.17 20.99
CA GLY A 255 -7.94 9.43 21.04
C GLY A 255 -7.74 10.16 22.38
N TYR A 256 -8.27 11.38 22.49
CA TYR A 256 -8.09 12.25 23.66
C TYR A 256 -8.36 11.56 25.01
N ASN A 257 -9.34 10.65 25.04
CA ASN A 257 -9.77 9.89 26.23
C ASN A 257 -8.87 8.67 26.55
N GLY A 258 -7.95 8.29 25.66
CA GLY A 258 -7.01 7.18 25.88
C GLY A 258 -5.91 7.49 26.89
N HIS A 259 -5.58 8.77 27.09
CA HIS A 259 -4.55 9.21 28.03
C HIS A 259 -4.98 9.12 29.50
N GLU A 260 -6.27 9.27 29.81
CA GLU A 260 -6.83 9.07 31.16
C GLU A 260 -6.97 7.58 31.53
N HIS A 261 -7.06 6.68 30.55
CA HIS A 261 -7.17 5.23 30.75
C HIS A 261 -5.90 4.54 30.26
N GLN A 262 -4.86 4.55 31.11
CA GLN A 262 -3.45 4.11 30.95
C GLN A 262 -3.15 2.69 30.37
N LYS A 263 -3.96 2.12 29.47
CA LYS A 263 -3.72 0.77 28.89
C LYS A 263 -4.10 0.60 27.41
N ALA A 264 -4.48 1.65 26.68
CA ALA A 264 -4.78 1.52 25.26
C ALA A 264 -3.51 1.68 24.40
N THR A 265 -3.14 0.65 23.63
CA THR A 265 -1.97 0.69 22.74
C THR A 265 -2.26 1.32 21.38
N GLY A 266 -3.52 1.67 21.10
CA GLY A 266 -3.96 2.20 19.80
C GLY A 266 -3.92 1.18 18.66
N MET A 267 -3.49 -0.05 18.90
CA MET A 267 -3.32 -1.07 17.85
C MET A 267 -4.61 -1.84 17.54
N GLY A 268 -5.58 -1.89 18.46
CA GLY A 268 -6.75 -2.77 18.33
C GLY A 268 -7.59 -2.50 17.08
N LEU A 269 -8.01 -1.25 16.87
CA LEU A 269 -8.83 -0.85 15.71
C LEU A 269 -8.03 -0.88 14.41
N TYR A 270 -6.76 -0.45 14.43
CA TYR A 270 -5.85 -0.58 13.28
C TYR A 270 -5.77 -2.04 12.80
N MET A 271 -5.45 -2.98 13.69
CA MET A 271 -5.37 -4.41 13.36
C MET A 271 -6.73 -4.95 12.89
N THR A 272 -7.83 -4.46 13.47
CA THR A 272 -9.18 -4.85 13.06
C THR A 272 -9.43 -4.49 11.59
N LYS A 273 -9.06 -3.27 11.17
CA LYS A 273 -9.20 -2.82 9.78
C LYS A 273 -8.36 -3.67 8.82
N GLU A 274 -7.11 -3.96 9.16
CA GLU A 274 -6.22 -4.79 8.33
C GLU A 274 -6.75 -6.23 8.16
N VAL A 275 -7.19 -6.84 9.27
CA VAL A 275 -7.76 -8.19 9.27
C VAL A 275 -9.05 -8.23 8.45
N LEU A 276 -9.95 -7.26 8.64
CA LEU A 276 -11.20 -7.21 7.87
C LEU A 276 -10.93 -7.01 6.38
N SER A 277 -9.99 -6.12 6.02
CA SER A 277 -9.59 -5.91 4.62
C SER A 277 -9.06 -7.20 3.99
N SER A 278 -8.28 -7.99 4.74
CA SER A 278 -7.78 -9.31 4.30
C SER A 278 -8.89 -10.34 4.10
N LEU A 279 -10.03 -10.18 4.78
CA LEU A 279 -11.23 -11.00 4.62
C LEU A 279 -12.19 -10.48 3.54
N ASN A 280 -11.82 -9.43 2.80
CA ASN A 280 -12.70 -8.66 1.91
C ASN A 280 -13.92 -8.07 2.61
N LEU A 281 -13.76 -7.62 3.86
CA LEU A 281 -14.78 -6.93 4.65
C LEU A 281 -14.34 -5.49 4.91
N SER A 282 -15.30 -4.59 5.09
CA SER A 282 -15.03 -3.19 5.44
C SER A 282 -15.59 -2.83 6.82
N ILE A 283 -15.08 -1.75 7.42
CA ILE A 283 -15.52 -1.25 8.74
C ILE A 283 -15.83 0.24 8.66
N SER A 284 -16.94 0.65 9.27
CA SER A 284 -17.36 2.05 9.39
C SER A 284 -17.73 2.37 10.84
N VAL A 285 -17.60 3.65 11.22
CA VAL A 285 -17.89 4.13 12.57
C VAL A 285 -18.74 5.38 12.48
N ASP A 286 -19.88 5.34 13.17
CA ASP A 286 -20.75 6.49 13.41
C ASP A 286 -20.75 6.77 14.91
N SER A 287 -20.25 7.93 15.33
CA SER A 287 -20.19 8.27 16.75
C SER A 287 -20.62 9.70 16.99
N LYS A 288 -21.21 9.94 18.16
CA LYS A 288 -21.53 11.28 18.63
C LYS A 288 -21.24 11.36 20.13
N ILE A 289 -20.51 12.39 20.52
CA ILE A 289 -20.13 12.66 21.92
C ILE A 289 -21.37 12.64 22.81
N ASN A 290 -21.31 11.88 23.91
CA ASN A 290 -22.38 11.63 24.89
C ASN A 290 -23.63 10.89 24.39
N TYR A 291 -23.66 10.44 23.13
CA TYR A 291 -24.74 9.60 22.61
C TYR A 291 -24.31 8.14 22.41
N GLY A 292 -23.00 7.91 22.20
CA GLY A 292 -22.41 6.59 22.01
C GLY A 292 -21.80 6.40 20.62
N THR A 293 -21.39 5.17 20.33
CA THR A 293 -20.76 4.79 19.07
C THR A 293 -21.44 3.59 18.44
N ALA A 294 -21.57 3.61 17.13
CA ALA A 294 -22.01 2.49 16.32
C ALA A 294 -20.90 2.11 15.34
N VAL A 295 -20.39 0.89 15.46
CA VAL A 295 -19.40 0.33 14.53
C VAL A 295 -20.11 -0.70 13.65
N SER A 296 -19.95 -0.59 12.35
CA SER A 296 -20.54 -1.51 11.38
C SER A 296 -19.45 -2.21 10.57
N ILE A 297 -19.52 -3.54 10.48
CA ILE A 297 -18.68 -4.35 9.60
C ILE A 297 -19.55 -4.76 8.42
N HIS A 298 -19.10 -4.46 7.21
CA HIS A 298 -19.82 -4.76 5.97
C HIS A 298 -19.08 -5.80 5.14
N LYS A 299 -19.86 -6.55 4.38
CA LYS A 299 -19.38 -7.51 3.41
C LYS A 299 -18.97 -6.87 2.08
#